data_AF-A0AAD4S8Q9-F1
#
_entry.id   AF-A0AAD4S8Q9-F1
#
_cell.length_a   1.000
_cell.length_b   1.000
_cell.length_c   1.000
_cell.angle_alpha   90.00
_cell.angle_beta   90.00
_cell.angle_gamma   90.00
#
_symmetry.space_group_name_H-M   'P 1'
#
loop_
_entity.id
_entity.type
_entity.pdbx_description
1 polymer ?
#
loop_
_entity_poly.entity_id
_entity_poly.type
_entity_poly.pdbx_seq_one_letter_code
_entity_poly.pdbx_strand_id
1 'polypeptide(L)'
;MSKLSWIGVKKSSRLFKDFYEEWITALKNTLLPLLSRSIMVSPPELLSTHVQMFHHHFQTYYQTLDLAASEDVSQLLFPTWHNSIQKPFLWFGDFHPSIFTNLLRSLLNNDDDDDEDGVTEKSADYPLVWKYPSKNLISKVEEMECGLRSILPGIMNRYRVLQSGFIDKVGYDWIHSTGKNEILRAISGDVCVQMDELVSVFLDANRLRRSILMEIISATDVYQSALYLQGLAQFFLGFSDVELVKEFEQCKIPLTLIIR
;
A
#
# COMPACT_ATOMS: atom_id res chain seq x y z
N MET A 1 25.35 15.05 29.64
CA MET A 1 23.99 15.54 29.38
C MET A 1 24.01 16.35 28.09
N SER A 2 23.39 15.84 27.03
CA SER A 2 23.25 16.55 25.74
C SER A 2 21.80 16.35 25.28
N LYS A 3 20.98 17.38 25.44
CA LYS A 3 19.64 17.49 24.86
C LYS A 3 19.81 17.76 23.37
N LEU A 4 19.60 16.76 22.52
CA LEU A 4 19.35 17.01 21.10
C LEU A 4 17.90 17.49 20.97
N SER A 5 17.76 18.81 20.86
CA SER A 5 16.50 19.47 20.55
C SER A 5 16.09 19.11 19.13
N TRP A 6 15.07 18.28 19.00
CA TRP A 6 14.35 18.10 17.75
C TRP A 6 13.80 19.47 17.32
N ILE A 7 14.19 19.92 16.14
CA ILE A 7 13.60 21.09 15.50
C ILE A 7 12.16 20.72 15.12
N GLY A 8 11.21 21.17 15.93
CA GLY A 8 9.94 21.74 15.45
C GLY A 8 8.93 20.88 14.69
N VAL A 9 9.10 19.57 14.53
CA VAL A 9 7.98 18.71 14.13
C VAL A 9 7.17 18.43 15.40
N LYS A 10 5.95 18.97 15.49
CA LYS A 10 4.97 18.54 16.50
C LYS A 10 4.88 17.02 16.37
N LYS A 11 5.47 16.28 17.31
CA LYS A 11 5.23 14.85 17.43
C LYS A 11 3.73 14.64 17.43
N SER A 12 3.22 13.94 16.43
CA SER A 12 1.87 13.41 16.52
C SER A 12 1.81 12.59 17.80
N SER A 13 0.96 12.98 18.75
CA SER A 13 0.76 12.20 19.97
C SER A 13 0.07 10.86 19.69
N ARG A 14 -0.45 10.70 18.46
CA ARG A 14 -1.25 9.57 18.03
C ARG A 14 -0.39 8.58 17.27
N LEU A 15 -0.43 7.32 17.69
CA LEU A 15 0.25 6.23 17.00
C LEU A 15 -0.39 5.98 15.64
N PHE A 16 0.41 5.60 14.64
CA PHE A 16 -0.12 5.28 13.32
C PHE A 16 -1.15 4.13 13.37
N LYS A 17 -0.97 3.18 14.30
CA LYS A 17 -1.94 2.13 14.59
C LYS A 17 -3.35 2.69 14.82
N ASP A 18 -3.48 3.66 15.72
CA ASP A 18 -4.78 4.22 16.08
C ASP A 18 -5.39 4.93 14.86
N PHE A 19 -4.57 5.61 14.06
CA PHE A 19 -4.98 6.17 12.77
C PHE A 19 -5.49 5.11 11.80
N TYR A 20 -4.74 4.03 11.61
CA TYR A 20 -5.10 2.96 10.71
C TYR A 20 -6.43 2.30 11.11
N GLU A 21 -6.65 2.05 12.41
CA GLU A 21 -7.89 1.46 12.92
C GLU A 21 -9.12 2.34 12.63
N GLU A 22 -9.02 3.66 12.84
CA GLU A 22 -10.09 4.59 12.46
C GLU A 22 -10.27 4.66 10.94
N TRP A 23 -9.16 4.71 10.20
CA TRP A 23 -9.17 4.82 8.74
C TRP A 23 -9.84 3.61 8.08
N ILE A 24 -9.49 2.38 8.50
CA ILE A 24 -10.07 1.15 7.97
C ILE A 24 -11.53 0.99 8.40
N THR A 25 -11.87 1.43 9.61
CA THR A 25 -13.25 1.44 10.12
C THR A 25 -14.12 2.40 9.31
N ALA A 26 -13.63 3.61 9.01
CA ALA A 26 -14.33 4.57 8.15
C ALA A 26 -14.49 4.06 6.71
N LEU A 27 -13.46 3.38 6.18
CA LEU A 27 -13.53 2.73 4.87
C LEU A 27 -14.66 1.69 4.83
N LYS A 28 -14.69 0.80 5.82
CA LYS A 28 -15.65 -0.31 5.91
C LYS A 28 -17.08 0.15 6.19
N ASN A 29 -17.27 0.99 7.19
CA ASN A 29 -18.59 1.24 7.78
C ASN A 29 -19.26 2.50 7.23
N THR A 30 -18.53 3.36 6.51
CA THR A 30 -19.05 4.63 6.02
C THR A 30 -18.86 4.75 4.52
N LEU A 31 -17.61 4.78 4.07
CA LEU A 31 -17.32 5.08 2.66
C LEU A 31 -17.82 3.96 1.74
N LEU A 32 -17.46 2.70 1.97
CA LEU A 32 -17.84 1.59 1.07
C LEU A 32 -19.37 1.43 0.89
N PRO A 33 -20.20 1.48 1.96
CA PRO A 33 -21.65 1.49 1.82
C PRO A 33 -22.18 2.70 1.04
N LEU A 34 -21.62 3.90 1.28
CA LEU A 34 -22.04 5.12 0.59
C LEU A 34 -21.73 5.06 -0.91
N LEU A 35 -20.54 4.62 -1.30
CA LEU A 35 -20.16 4.48 -2.71
C LEU A 35 -20.97 3.40 -3.41
N SER A 36 -21.16 2.24 -2.77
CA SER A 36 -22.01 1.16 -3.31
C SER A 36 -23.42 1.65 -3.62
N ARG A 37 -24.04 2.39 -2.68
CA ARG A 37 -25.34 3.01 -2.91
C ARG A 37 -25.29 4.06 -4.03
N SER A 38 -24.24 4.89 -4.05
CA SER A 38 -24.14 5.97 -5.01
C SER A 38 -24.03 5.46 -6.45
N ILE A 39 -23.28 4.38 -6.67
CA ILE A 39 -23.15 3.71 -7.97
C ILE A 39 -24.53 3.33 -8.53
N MET A 40 -25.44 2.84 -7.69
CA MET A 40 -26.75 2.33 -8.13
C MET A 40 -27.80 3.43 -8.37
N VAL A 41 -27.84 4.46 -7.52
CA VAL A 41 -28.99 5.39 -7.47
C VAL A 41 -28.65 6.87 -7.62
N SER A 42 -27.37 7.25 -7.66
CA SER A 42 -26.99 8.67 -7.70
C SER A 42 -26.79 9.21 -9.11
N PRO A 43 -27.07 10.51 -9.34
CA PRO A 43 -26.64 11.18 -10.55
C PRO A 43 -25.10 11.30 -10.60
N PRO A 44 -24.52 11.48 -11.80
CA PRO A 44 -23.06 11.50 -11.99
C PRO A 44 -22.31 12.53 -11.12
N GLU A 45 -22.89 13.70 -10.86
CA GLU A 45 -22.26 14.76 -10.05
C GLU A 45 -22.11 14.34 -8.59
N LEU A 46 -23.11 13.66 -8.05
CA LEU A 46 -23.08 13.13 -6.68
C LEU A 46 -22.15 11.92 -6.59
N LEU A 47 -22.14 11.05 -7.60
CA LEU A 47 -21.18 9.95 -7.67
C LEU A 47 -19.73 10.47 -7.73
N SER A 48 -19.48 11.51 -8.53
CA SER A 48 -18.17 12.17 -8.60
C SER A 48 -17.74 12.71 -7.23
N THR A 49 -18.67 13.26 -6.45
CA THR A 49 -18.37 13.73 -5.10
C THR A 49 -17.92 12.57 -4.20
N HIS A 50 -18.62 11.44 -4.24
CA HIS A 50 -18.24 10.24 -3.46
C HIS A 50 -16.91 9.63 -3.93
N VAL A 51 -16.63 9.62 -5.24
CA VAL A 51 -15.33 9.22 -5.79
C VAL A 51 -14.21 10.08 -5.23
N GLN A 52 -14.39 11.41 -5.18
CA GLN A 52 -13.38 12.30 -4.61
C GLN A 52 -13.22 12.11 -3.10
N MET A 53 -14.29 11.84 -2.36
CA MET A 53 -14.20 11.49 -0.92
C MET A 53 -13.35 10.22 -0.71
N PHE A 54 -13.55 9.19 -1.53
CA PHE A 54 -12.74 7.98 -1.50
C PHE A 54 -11.27 8.22 -1.83
N HIS A 55 -11.02 8.93 -2.92
CA HIS A 55 -9.66 9.26 -3.34
C HIS A 55 -8.94 10.05 -2.23
N HIS A 56 -9.60 11.04 -1.63
CA HIS A 56 -9.07 11.80 -0.51
C HIS A 56 -8.81 10.92 0.73
N HIS A 57 -9.65 9.92 1.00
CA HIS A 57 -9.46 8.96 2.09
C HIS A 57 -8.15 8.18 1.92
N PHE A 58 -7.87 7.66 0.72
CA PHE A 58 -6.61 6.99 0.42
C PHE A 58 -5.40 7.95 0.41
N GLN A 59 -5.56 9.18 -0.08
CA GLN A 59 -4.50 10.20 -0.01
C GLN A 59 -4.11 10.50 1.43
N THR A 60 -5.10 10.69 2.32
CA THR A 60 -4.88 10.95 3.74
C THR A 60 -4.15 9.80 4.42
N TYR A 61 -4.47 8.56 4.04
CA TYR A 61 -3.73 7.38 4.52
C TYR A 61 -2.26 7.44 4.18
N TYR A 62 -1.91 7.65 2.90
CA TYR A 62 -0.52 7.71 2.48
C TYR A 62 0.24 8.93 3.02
N GLN A 63 -0.42 10.07 3.19
CA GLN A 63 0.18 11.24 3.84
C GLN A 63 0.47 10.98 5.32
N THR A 64 -0.44 10.28 6.01
CA THR A 64 -0.24 9.92 7.42
C THR A 64 0.83 8.83 7.57
N LEU A 65 0.91 7.91 6.61
CA LEU A 65 1.96 6.90 6.53
C LEU A 65 3.34 7.53 6.31
N ASP A 66 3.43 8.57 5.47
CA ASP A 66 4.65 9.37 5.28
C ASP A 66 5.09 10.07 6.58
N LEU A 67 4.14 10.66 7.30
CA LEU A 67 4.41 11.29 8.59
C LEU A 67 4.91 10.26 9.61
N ALA A 68 4.24 9.10 9.71
CA ALA A 68 4.64 8.02 10.60
C ALA A 68 6.05 7.48 10.27
N ALA A 69 6.35 7.31 8.98
CA ALA A 69 7.70 6.93 8.53
C ALA A 69 8.75 7.96 8.96
N SER A 70 8.44 9.24 8.79
CA SER A 70 9.34 10.36 9.13
C SER A 70 9.58 10.51 10.64
N GLU A 71 8.61 10.10 11.47
CA GLU A 71 8.76 10.10 12.93
C GLU A 71 9.52 8.87 13.44
N ASP A 72 9.13 7.68 13.00
CA ASP A 72 9.76 6.40 13.34
C ASP A 72 9.37 5.33 12.31
N VAL A 73 10.25 5.08 11.33
CA VAL A 73 10.03 4.07 10.28
C VAL A 73 9.99 2.63 10.82
N SER A 74 10.55 2.38 12.01
CA SER A 74 10.59 1.02 12.57
C SER A 74 9.20 0.47 12.89
N GLN A 75 8.26 1.36 13.24
CA GLN A 75 6.86 0.98 13.47
C GLN A 75 6.21 0.40 12.21
N LEU A 76 6.63 0.84 11.01
CA LEU A 76 6.08 0.41 9.73
C LEU A 76 6.74 -0.87 9.18
N LEU A 77 7.99 -1.13 9.57
CA LEU A 77 8.70 -2.37 9.23
C LEU A 77 8.18 -3.57 10.03
N PHE A 78 7.78 -3.33 11.27
CA PHE A 78 7.29 -4.35 12.20
C PHE A 78 5.93 -3.97 12.78
N PRO A 79 4.90 -3.80 11.93
CA PRO A 79 3.61 -3.30 12.38
C PRO A 79 2.93 -4.31 13.31
N THR A 80 2.55 -3.86 14.49
CA THR A 80 1.84 -4.68 15.48
C THR A 80 0.34 -4.78 15.20
N TRP A 81 -0.18 -3.93 14.32
CA TRP A 81 -1.61 -3.82 13.98
C TRP A 81 -2.01 -4.57 12.71
N HIS A 82 -1.05 -5.06 11.92
CA HIS A 82 -1.35 -5.94 10.80
C HIS A 82 -1.44 -7.40 11.27
N ASN A 83 -2.31 -8.17 10.63
CA ASN A 83 -2.47 -9.59 10.91
C ASN A 83 -1.42 -10.47 10.21
N SER A 84 -1.48 -11.77 10.45
CA SER A 84 -0.55 -12.79 9.94
C SER A 84 -0.56 -12.91 8.41
N ILE A 85 -1.68 -12.61 7.75
CA ILE A 85 -1.80 -12.59 6.28
C ILE A 85 -1.20 -11.32 5.71
N GLN A 86 -1.48 -10.16 6.31
CA GLN A 86 -1.03 -8.87 5.77
C GLN A 86 0.49 -8.75 5.78
N LYS A 87 1.14 -9.13 6.89
CA LYS A 87 2.58 -8.90 7.11
C LYS A 87 3.48 -9.43 5.98
N PRO A 88 3.32 -10.67 5.49
CA PRO A 88 4.11 -11.18 4.37
C PRO A 88 4.01 -10.40 3.06
N PHE A 89 2.89 -9.69 2.82
CA PHE A 89 2.66 -8.94 1.57
C PHE A 89 2.98 -7.45 1.68
N LEU A 90 3.45 -6.98 2.84
CA LEU A 90 3.88 -5.60 3.01
C LEU A 90 5.19 -5.36 2.25
N TRP A 91 5.18 -4.33 1.43
CA TRP A 91 6.33 -3.83 0.69
C TRP A 91 6.56 -2.38 1.10
N PHE A 92 7.55 -2.09 1.94
CA PHE A 92 7.75 -0.73 2.49
C PHE A 92 6.49 -0.16 3.18
N GLY A 93 5.97 -0.91 4.15
CA GLY A 93 4.89 -0.48 5.05
C GLY A 93 3.46 -0.66 4.55
N ASP A 94 3.27 -0.99 3.27
CA ASP A 94 1.94 -1.22 2.66
C ASP A 94 2.06 -2.09 1.40
N PHE A 95 0.95 -2.36 0.71
CA PHE A 95 0.88 -3.15 -0.52
C PHE A 95 1.78 -2.64 -1.66
N HIS A 96 2.28 -3.56 -2.48
CA HIS A 96 3.11 -3.22 -3.64
C HIS A 96 2.34 -2.35 -4.67
N PRO A 97 2.94 -1.30 -5.26
CA PRO A 97 2.26 -0.39 -6.19
C PRO A 97 1.65 -1.04 -7.44
N SER A 98 2.13 -2.22 -7.86
CA SER A 98 1.53 -2.94 -8.98
C SER A 98 0.13 -3.47 -8.68
N ILE A 99 -0.27 -3.59 -7.41
CA ILE A 99 -1.63 -4.05 -7.07
C ILE A 99 -2.68 -3.11 -7.67
N PHE A 100 -2.40 -1.80 -7.69
CA PHE A 100 -3.30 -0.82 -8.26
C PHE A 100 -3.57 -1.05 -9.75
N THR A 101 -2.52 -1.30 -10.54
CA THR A 101 -2.64 -1.56 -11.98
C THR A 101 -3.13 -2.97 -12.26
N ASN A 102 -2.74 -3.96 -11.46
CA ASN A 102 -3.19 -5.35 -11.61
C ASN A 102 -4.69 -5.47 -11.36
N LEU A 103 -5.22 -4.79 -10.34
CA LEU A 103 -6.66 -4.73 -10.08
C LEU A 103 -7.40 -4.05 -11.24
N LEU A 104 -6.86 -2.95 -11.78
CA LEU A 104 -7.46 -2.31 -12.95
C LEU A 104 -7.45 -3.25 -14.15
N ARG A 105 -6.34 -3.97 -14.37
CA ARG A 105 -6.19 -4.94 -15.46
C ARG A 105 -7.18 -6.10 -15.31
N SER A 106 -7.41 -6.61 -14.10
CA SER A 106 -8.42 -7.66 -13.89
C SER A 106 -9.83 -7.18 -14.21
N LEU A 107 -10.16 -5.91 -13.92
CA LEU A 107 -11.45 -5.33 -14.30
C LEU A 107 -11.60 -5.18 -15.83
N LEU A 108 -10.51 -4.87 -16.53
CA LEU A 108 -10.48 -4.73 -17.99
C LEU A 108 -10.54 -6.06 -18.74
N ASN A 109 -10.03 -7.15 -18.14
CA ASN A 109 -9.90 -8.47 -18.77
C ASN A 109 -11.02 -9.45 -18.40
N ASN A 110 -12.10 -9.00 -17.74
CA ASN A 110 -13.19 -9.86 -17.27
C ASN A 110 -14.03 -10.54 -18.38
N ASP A 111 -13.71 -10.34 -19.66
CA ASP A 111 -14.53 -10.75 -20.82
C ASP A 111 -13.87 -11.80 -21.74
N ASP A 112 -12.69 -12.35 -21.41
CA ASP A 112 -11.98 -13.29 -22.33
C ASP A 112 -12.49 -14.76 -22.28
N ASP A 113 -13.41 -15.14 -21.37
CA ASP A 113 -13.76 -16.55 -21.13
C ASP A 113 -15.20 -17.00 -21.51
N ASP A 114 -16.09 -16.15 -22.04
CA ASP A 114 -17.50 -16.51 -22.29
C ASP A 114 -17.94 -16.51 -23.78
N ASP A 115 -17.20 -17.22 -24.63
CA ASP A 115 -17.64 -17.65 -25.97
C ASP A 115 -17.91 -19.18 -26.04
N GLU A 116 -18.19 -19.85 -24.92
CA GLU A 116 -18.75 -21.22 -24.93
C GLU A 116 -20.09 -21.32 -24.19
N ASP A 117 -21.06 -21.90 -24.91
CA ASP A 117 -22.44 -22.20 -24.50
C ASP A 117 -22.58 -22.65 -23.03
N GLY A 118 -23.17 -21.79 -22.19
CA GLY A 118 -23.54 -22.15 -20.84
C GLY A 118 -24.55 -21.16 -20.27
N VAL A 119 -25.76 -21.63 -19.99
CA VAL A 119 -26.81 -20.88 -19.30
C VAL A 119 -26.38 -20.67 -17.85
N THR A 120 -25.49 -19.71 -17.61
CA THR A 120 -25.20 -19.20 -16.29
C THR A 120 -26.00 -17.91 -16.15
N GLU A 121 -26.89 -17.86 -15.16
CA GLU A 121 -27.63 -16.64 -14.80
C GLU A 121 -26.65 -15.48 -14.69
N LYS A 122 -26.66 -14.62 -15.71
CA LYS A 122 -25.93 -13.37 -15.74
C LYS A 122 -26.41 -12.58 -14.54
N SER A 123 -25.58 -12.51 -13.50
CA SER A 123 -25.65 -11.43 -12.53
C SER A 123 -25.47 -10.13 -13.33
N ALA A 124 -26.58 -9.56 -13.75
CA ALA A 124 -26.68 -8.38 -14.59
C ALA A 124 -26.32 -7.09 -13.83
N ASP A 125 -25.28 -7.14 -12.99
CA ASP A 125 -25.00 -6.09 -12.00
C ASP A 125 -23.54 -5.60 -12.00
N TYR A 126 -22.66 -6.20 -12.81
CA TYR A 126 -21.42 -5.53 -13.19
C TYR A 126 -21.68 -4.70 -14.45
N PRO A 127 -21.58 -3.36 -14.38
CA PRO A 127 -22.02 -2.53 -15.46
C PRO A 127 -21.09 -2.69 -16.67
N LEU A 128 -21.66 -2.55 -17.87
CA LEU A 128 -20.99 -2.50 -19.20
C LEU A 128 -19.81 -1.51 -19.29
N VAL A 129 -19.55 -0.78 -18.22
CA VAL A 129 -18.49 0.19 -17.96
C VAL A 129 -17.08 -0.33 -18.29
N TRP A 130 -16.83 -1.62 -18.12
CA TRP A 130 -15.53 -2.23 -18.46
C TRP A 130 -15.50 -2.93 -19.82
N LYS A 131 -16.65 -3.15 -20.47
CA LYS A 131 -16.77 -3.93 -21.71
C LYS A 131 -16.12 -3.25 -22.92
N TYR A 132 -16.09 -1.92 -22.93
CA TYR A 132 -15.51 -1.14 -24.02
C TYR A 132 -14.61 -0.03 -23.45
N PRO A 133 -13.43 -0.40 -22.90
CA PRO A 133 -12.54 0.58 -22.32
C PRO A 133 -12.01 1.52 -23.41
N SER A 134 -11.87 2.79 -23.07
CA SER A 134 -11.37 3.77 -24.03
C SER A 134 -9.91 3.45 -24.41
N LYS A 135 -9.52 3.73 -25.66
CA LYS A 135 -8.11 3.61 -26.09
C LYS A 135 -7.16 4.42 -25.20
N ASN A 136 -7.64 5.57 -24.70
CA ASN A 136 -6.90 6.39 -23.76
C ASN A 136 -6.64 5.67 -22.43
N LEU A 137 -7.67 5.03 -21.86
CA LEU A 137 -7.53 4.24 -20.63
C LEU A 137 -6.52 3.11 -20.82
N ILE A 138 -6.63 2.32 -21.89
CA ILE A 138 -5.69 1.23 -22.18
C ILE A 138 -4.25 1.76 -22.26
N SER A 139 -4.02 2.81 -23.05
CA SER A 139 -2.70 3.42 -23.21
C SER A 139 -2.16 3.96 -21.88
N LYS A 140 -3.02 4.52 -21.02
CA LYS A 140 -2.62 5.01 -19.70
C LYS A 140 -2.23 3.87 -18.77
N VAL A 141 -2.93 2.73 -18.79
CA VAL A 141 -2.53 1.55 -18.01
C VAL A 141 -1.17 1.03 -18.46
N GLU A 142 -0.92 0.96 -19.76
CA GLU A 142 0.38 0.54 -20.31
C GLU A 142 1.52 1.49 -19.91
N GLU A 143 1.27 2.81 -19.95
CA GLU A 143 2.21 3.83 -19.51
C GLU A 143 2.54 3.68 -18.01
N MET A 144 1.51 3.55 -17.16
CA MET A 144 1.67 3.34 -15.72
C MET A 144 2.49 2.07 -15.43
N GLU A 145 2.18 0.95 -16.06
CA GLU A 145 2.91 -0.30 -15.88
C GLU A 145 4.36 -0.22 -16.38
N CYS A 146 4.61 0.49 -17.49
CA CYS A 146 5.95 0.75 -17.99
C CYS A 146 6.76 1.61 -17.00
N GLY A 147 6.13 2.66 -16.45
CA GLY A 147 6.68 3.50 -15.41
C GLY A 147 7.03 2.69 -14.15
N LEU A 148 6.11 1.85 -13.68
CA LEU A 148 6.33 0.94 -12.55
C LEU A 148 7.52 0.01 -12.79
N ARG A 149 7.59 -0.65 -13.95
CA ARG A 149 8.73 -1.53 -14.31
C ARG A 149 10.07 -0.80 -14.31
N SER A 150 10.06 0.50 -14.60
CA SER A 150 11.27 1.33 -14.63
C SER A 150 11.67 1.82 -13.23
N ILE A 151 10.70 2.22 -12.39
CA ILE A 151 10.96 2.87 -11.09
C ILE A 151 11.19 1.85 -9.97
N LEU A 152 10.38 0.79 -9.90
CA LEU A 152 10.39 -0.16 -8.78
C LEU A 152 11.75 -0.81 -8.54
N PRO A 153 12.52 -1.25 -9.57
CA PRO A 153 13.86 -1.81 -9.34
C PRO A 153 14.82 -0.81 -8.69
N GLY A 154 14.68 0.48 -8.98
CA GLY A 154 15.49 1.54 -8.37
C GLY A 154 15.23 1.68 -6.87
N ILE A 155 13.97 1.68 -6.47
CA ILE A 155 13.57 1.72 -5.05
C ILE A 155 14.08 0.48 -4.31
N MET A 156 13.87 -0.71 -4.89
CA MET A 156 14.32 -1.96 -4.29
C MET A 156 15.84 -2.04 -4.18
N ASN A 157 16.57 -1.57 -5.19
CA ASN A 157 18.01 -1.53 -5.15
C ASN A 157 18.54 -0.60 -4.05
N ARG A 158 17.93 0.58 -3.89
CA ARG A 158 18.28 1.50 -2.78
C ARG A 158 18.08 0.84 -1.43
N TYR A 159 16.94 0.19 -1.19
CA TYR A 159 16.70 -0.56 0.04
C TYR A 159 17.74 -1.66 0.29
N ARG A 160 18.08 -2.44 -0.74
CA ARG A 160 19.11 -3.49 -0.64
C ARG A 160 20.48 -2.91 -0.31
N VAL A 161 20.87 -1.82 -0.97
CA VAL A 161 22.14 -1.12 -0.71
C VAL A 161 22.17 -0.58 0.72
N LEU A 162 21.04 -0.11 1.27
CA LEU A 162 20.96 0.30 2.67
C LEU A 162 21.16 -0.86 3.63
N GLN A 163 20.52 -2.01 3.39
CA GLN A 163 20.70 -3.18 4.23
C GLN A 163 22.16 -3.65 4.24
N SER A 164 22.82 -3.70 3.07
CA SER A 164 24.24 -4.02 2.98
C SER A 164 25.12 -2.96 3.66
N GLY A 165 24.85 -1.67 3.38
CA GLY A 165 25.60 -0.55 3.96
C GLY A 165 25.47 -0.44 5.48
N PHE A 166 24.34 -0.86 6.05
CA PHE A 166 24.18 -0.99 7.49
C PHE A 166 25.16 -2.02 8.05
N ILE A 167 25.28 -3.21 7.45
CA ILE A 167 26.24 -4.23 7.89
C ILE A 167 27.67 -3.72 7.78
N ASP A 168 28.00 -3.10 6.65
CA ASP A 168 29.38 -2.64 6.37
C ASP A 168 29.82 -1.51 7.29
N LYS A 169 28.93 -0.56 7.60
CA LYS A 169 29.27 0.62 8.42
C LYS A 169 29.05 0.35 9.90
N VAL A 170 27.84 -0.09 10.26
CA VAL A 170 27.47 -0.33 11.66
C VAL A 170 28.08 -1.64 12.17
N GLY A 171 27.99 -2.72 11.40
CA GLY A 171 28.48 -4.02 11.82
C GLY A 171 30.01 -4.08 11.97
N TYR A 172 30.74 -3.47 11.02
CA TYR A 172 32.20 -3.42 11.09
C TYR A 172 32.69 -2.64 12.32
N ASP A 173 32.18 -1.42 12.53
CA ASP A 173 32.58 -0.57 13.66
C ASP A 173 32.18 -1.19 15.00
N TRP A 174 31.04 -1.91 15.05
CA TRP A 174 30.62 -2.64 16.24
C TRP A 174 31.62 -3.70 16.67
N ILE A 175 32.17 -4.45 15.72
CA ILE A 175 33.09 -5.57 16.00
C ILE A 175 34.47 -5.08 16.42
N HIS A 176 34.96 -3.97 15.84
CA HIS A 176 36.34 -3.54 15.97
C HIS A 176 36.57 -2.43 17.01
N SER A 177 35.51 -1.85 17.56
CA SER A 177 35.63 -0.75 18.53
C SER A 177 35.91 -1.26 19.96
N THR A 178 36.99 -0.76 20.57
CA THR A 178 37.43 -1.15 21.92
C THR A 178 36.94 -0.16 22.98
N GLY A 179 35.62 -0.09 23.23
CA GLY A 179 35.07 0.67 24.35
C GLY A 179 33.60 1.07 24.21
N LYS A 180 32.76 0.77 25.21
CA LYS A 180 31.29 1.00 25.17
C LYS A 180 30.86 2.41 24.73
N ASN A 181 31.54 3.46 25.20
CA ASN A 181 31.16 4.84 24.89
C ASN A 181 31.65 5.32 23.51
N GLU A 182 32.75 4.76 23.02
CA GLU A 182 33.27 5.06 21.68
C GLU A 182 32.45 4.33 20.61
N ILE A 183 32.08 3.06 20.87
CA ILE A 183 31.11 2.27 20.09
C ILE A 183 29.81 3.06 19.88
N LEU A 184 29.21 3.55 20.97
CA LEU A 184 27.93 4.26 20.91
C LEU A 184 28.01 5.57 20.10
N ARG A 185 29.13 6.30 20.17
CA ARG A 185 29.29 7.54 19.40
C ARG A 185 29.57 7.29 17.92
N ALA A 186 30.41 6.30 17.60
CA ALA A 186 30.73 5.95 16.21
C ALA A 186 29.47 5.44 15.49
N ILE A 187 28.78 4.47 16.10
CA ILE A 187 27.66 3.77 15.47
C ILE A 187 26.39 4.62 15.41
N SER A 188 26.16 5.50 16.40
CA SER A 188 24.93 6.30 16.42
C SER A 188 24.79 7.19 15.20
N GLY A 189 25.89 7.75 14.67
CA GLY A 189 25.85 8.59 13.48
C GLY A 189 25.45 7.79 12.24
N ASP A 190 26.10 6.64 12.02
CA ASP A 190 25.83 5.80 10.86
C ASP A 190 24.45 5.17 10.90
N VAL A 191 23.98 4.73 12.07
CA VAL A 191 22.60 4.27 12.26
C VAL A 191 21.61 5.36 11.85
N CYS A 192 21.80 6.61 12.28
CA CYS A 192 20.93 7.72 11.90
C CYS A 192 20.91 7.93 10.38
N VAL A 193 22.07 7.94 9.72
CA VAL A 193 22.15 8.09 8.26
C VAL A 193 21.42 6.95 7.53
N GLN A 194 21.56 5.70 8.00
CA GLN A 194 20.86 4.57 7.41
C GLN A 194 19.33 4.66 7.63
N MET A 195 18.89 5.13 8.80
CA MET A 195 17.47 5.30 9.09
C MET A 195 16.85 6.44 8.27
N ASP A 196 17.55 7.57 8.10
CA ASP A 196 17.08 8.70 7.29
C ASP A 196 16.88 8.30 5.82
N GLU A 197 17.81 7.53 5.25
CA GLU A 197 17.68 7.04 3.87
C GLU A 197 16.64 5.90 3.77
N LEU A 198 16.39 5.15 4.85
CA LEU A 198 15.27 4.21 4.88
C LEU A 198 13.92 4.93 4.89
N VAL A 199 13.81 6.06 5.61
CA VAL A 199 12.63 6.94 5.55
C VAL A 199 12.42 7.40 4.11
N SER A 200 13.47 7.88 3.42
CA SER A 200 13.33 8.39 2.04
C SER A 200 12.82 7.32 1.06
N VAL A 201 13.27 6.06 1.20
CA VAL A 201 12.75 4.91 0.43
C VAL A 201 11.25 4.68 0.66
N PHE A 202 10.79 4.76 1.91
CA PHE A 202 9.36 4.62 2.24
C PHE A 202 8.53 5.77 1.64
N LEU A 203 9.02 7.00 1.74
CA LEU A 203 8.35 8.17 1.16
C LEU A 203 8.22 8.05 -0.36
N ASP A 204 9.26 7.58 -1.05
CA ASP A 204 9.22 7.36 -2.50
C ASP A 204 8.24 6.25 -2.90
N ALA A 205 8.19 5.16 -2.12
CA ALA A 205 7.22 4.09 -2.33
C ALA A 205 5.77 4.60 -2.18
N ASN A 206 5.49 5.39 -1.13
CA ASN A 206 4.17 5.98 -0.91
C ASN A 206 3.81 7.03 -1.95
N ARG A 207 4.76 7.84 -2.39
CA ARG A 207 4.57 8.78 -3.49
C ARG A 207 4.18 8.05 -4.77
N LEU A 208 4.81 6.91 -5.07
CA LEU A 208 4.48 6.09 -6.23
C LEU A 208 3.05 5.54 -6.14
N ARG A 209 2.63 5.01 -4.98
CA ARG A 209 1.23 4.56 -4.77
C ARG A 209 0.22 5.67 -5.01
N ARG A 210 0.46 6.86 -4.44
CA ARG A 210 -0.41 8.02 -4.64
C ARG A 210 -0.48 8.46 -6.10
N SER A 211 0.67 8.48 -6.80
CA SER A 211 0.71 8.86 -8.22
C SER A 211 -0.11 7.90 -9.07
N ILE A 212 0.11 6.60 -8.93
CA ILE A 212 -0.61 5.58 -9.69
C ILE A 212 -2.11 5.64 -9.40
N LEU A 213 -2.51 5.74 -8.13
CA LEU A 213 -3.92 5.88 -7.78
C LEU A 213 -4.54 7.14 -8.43
N MET A 214 -3.86 8.28 -8.34
CA MET A 214 -4.32 9.53 -8.97
C MET A 214 -4.42 9.41 -10.50
N GLU A 215 -3.44 8.77 -11.14
CA GLU A 215 -3.41 8.54 -12.59
C GLU A 215 -4.55 7.64 -13.03
N ILE A 216 -4.84 6.57 -12.28
CA ILE A 216 -6.00 5.69 -12.53
C ILE A 216 -7.29 6.51 -12.48
N ILE A 217 -7.55 7.22 -11.39
CA ILE A 217 -8.77 8.02 -11.21
C ILE A 217 -8.91 9.11 -12.29
N SER A 218 -7.80 9.65 -12.78
CA SER A 218 -7.80 10.66 -13.84
C SER A 218 -8.01 10.08 -15.23
N ALA A 219 -7.67 8.81 -15.45
CA ALA A 219 -7.81 8.12 -16.74
C ALA A 219 -9.19 7.47 -16.91
N THR A 220 -9.91 7.22 -15.82
CA THR A 220 -11.22 6.58 -15.77
C THR A 220 -12.36 7.61 -15.80
N ASP A 221 -13.52 7.21 -16.34
CA ASP A 221 -14.75 7.96 -16.10
C ASP A 221 -15.24 7.81 -14.64
N VAL A 222 -16.30 8.53 -14.27
CA VAL A 222 -16.80 8.55 -12.89
C VAL A 222 -17.29 7.18 -12.40
N TYR A 223 -17.89 6.37 -13.28
CA TYR A 223 -18.40 5.05 -12.93
C TYR A 223 -17.25 4.03 -12.86
N GLN A 224 -16.32 4.08 -13.82
CA GLN A 224 -15.08 3.31 -13.78
C GLN A 224 -14.29 3.59 -12.49
N SER A 225 -14.13 4.87 -12.14
CA SER A 225 -13.46 5.31 -10.91
C SER A 225 -14.15 4.74 -9.68
N ALA A 226 -15.48 4.81 -9.63
CA ALA A 226 -16.26 4.32 -8.50
C ALA A 226 -16.12 2.80 -8.31
N LEU A 227 -16.26 2.02 -9.38
CA LEU A 227 -16.12 0.56 -9.33
C LEU A 227 -14.69 0.15 -8.99
N TYR A 228 -13.69 0.83 -9.55
CA TYR A 228 -12.30 0.59 -9.23
C TYR A 228 -12.02 0.83 -7.73
N LEU A 229 -12.46 1.97 -7.19
CA LEU A 229 -12.29 2.30 -5.77
C LEU A 229 -13.08 1.36 -4.85
N GLN A 230 -14.24 0.90 -5.28
CA GLN A 230 -15.01 -0.12 -4.56
C GLN A 230 -14.23 -1.44 -4.48
N GLY A 231 -13.70 -1.92 -5.61
CA GLY A 231 -12.86 -3.12 -5.66
C GLY A 231 -11.57 -2.98 -4.85
N LEU A 232 -10.93 -1.81 -4.91
CA LEU A 232 -9.73 -1.51 -4.13
C LEU A 232 -10.03 -1.53 -2.63
N ALA A 233 -11.15 -0.94 -2.20
CA ALA A 233 -11.57 -0.96 -0.81
C ALA A 233 -11.88 -2.38 -0.33
N GLN A 234 -12.58 -3.17 -1.14
CA GLN A 234 -12.83 -4.59 -0.86
C GLN A 234 -11.53 -5.37 -0.74
N PHE A 235 -10.54 -5.12 -1.61
CA PHE A 235 -9.22 -5.73 -1.52
C PHE A 235 -8.55 -5.43 -0.16
N PHE A 236 -8.48 -4.15 0.24
CA PHE A 236 -7.88 -3.76 1.54
C PHE A 236 -8.62 -4.41 2.73
N LEU A 237 -9.95 -4.45 2.68
CA LEU A 237 -10.79 -5.03 3.73
C LEU A 237 -10.71 -6.55 3.78
N GLY A 238 -10.57 -7.23 2.64
CA GLY A 238 -10.52 -8.68 2.53
C GLY A 238 -9.33 -9.29 3.27
N PHE A 239 -8.19 -8.58 3.31
CA PHE A 239 -7.04 -9.00 4.13
C PHE A 239 -7.31 -8.96 5.64
N SER A 240 -8.39 -8.31 6.07
CA SER A 240 -8.82 -8.25 7.47
C SER A 240 -10.00 -9.18 7.76
N ASP A 241 -10.36 -10.06 6.82
CA ASP A 241 -11.41 -11.06 7.03
C ASP A 241 -11.00 -12.08 8.10
N VAL A 242 -11.88 -12.29 9.08
CA VAL A 242 -11.57 -13.09 10.27
C VAL A 242 -11.48 -14.58 9.94
N GLU A 243 -12.30 -15.06 8.99
CA GLU A 243 -12.29 -16.45 8.57
C GLU A 243 -11.04 -16.75 7.77
N LEU A 244 -10.71 -15.87 6.81
CA LEU A 244 -9.49 -15.98 6.02
C LEU A 244 -8.24 -15.99 6.91
N VAL A 245 -8.13 -15.06 7.87
CA VAL A 245 -7.02 -15.02 8.84
C VAL A 245 -6.93 -16.31 9.64
N LYS A 246 -8.07 -16.83 10.10
CA LYS A 246 -8.13 -18.08 10.87
C LYS A 246 -7.70 -19.29 10.04
N GLU A 247 -8.07 -19.36 8.76
CA GLU A 247 -7.65 -20.42 7.85
C GLU A 247 -6.14 -20.35 7.58
N PHE A 248 -5.61 -19.17 7.29
CA PHE A 248 -4.18 -18.97 7.06
C PHE A 248 -3.33 -19.37 8.28
N GLU A 249 -3.78 -19.04 9.49
CA GLU A 249 -3.08 -19.43 10.72
C GLU A 249 -3.07 -20.95 10.97
N GLN A 250 -4.01 -21.68 10.34
CA GLN A 250 -4.06 -23.13 10.34
C GLN A 250 -3.22 -23.75 9.20
N CYS A 251 -2.89 -23.00 8.15
CA CYS A 251 -1.96 -23.39 7.09
C CYS A 251 -0.51 -23.44 7.61
N LYS A 252 -0.22 -24.34 8.55
CA LYS A 252 1.13 -24.62 9.01
C LYS A 252 1.73 -25.71 8.12
N ILE A 253 2.72 -25.36 7.30
CA ILE A 253 3.54 -26.35 6.61
C ILE A 253 4.37 -27.06 7.68
N PRO A 254 4.22 -28.38 7.88
CA PRO A 254 5.08 -29.13 8.78
C PRO A 254 6.55 -28.97 8.34
N LEU A 255 7.41 -28.52 9.25
CA LEU A 255 8.86 -28.38 9.00
C LEU A 255 9.52 -29.70 8.55
N THR A 256 8.85 -30.84 8.76
CA THR A 256 9.29 -32.17 8.33
C THR A 256 9.23 -32.39 6.81
N LEU A 257 8.53 -31.54 6.05
CA LEU A 257 8.42 -31.67 4.58
C LEU A 257 9.46 -30.86 3.79
N ILE A 258 10.24 -29.98 4.45
CA ILE A 258 11.20 -29.08 3.80
C ILE A 258 12.64 -29.66 3.84
N ILE A 259 12.84 -30.76 4.58
CA ILE A 259 14.12 -31.50 4.62
C ILE A 259 13.94 -32.82 3.86
N ARG A 260 13.97 -32.77 2.53
CA ARG A 260 14.21 -33.92 1.66
C ARG A 260 15.11 -33.53 0.51
#